data_AF-A0A967L7C9-F1
#
_entry.id   AF-A0A967L7C9-F1
#
_cell.length_a   1.000
_cell.length_b   1.000
_cell.length_c   1.000
_cell.angle_alpha   90.00
_cell.angle_beta   90.00
_cell.angle_gamma   90.00
#
_symmetry.space_group_name_H-M   'P 1'
#
loop_
_entity.id
_entity.type
_entity.pdbx_description
1 polymer ?
#
loop_
_entity_poly.entity_id
_entity_poly.type
_entity_poly.pdbx_seq_one_letter_code
_entity_poly.pdbx_strand_id
1 'polypeptide(L)'
;MSERRWISKRAFIVSVVVFALGTALVTALLMNIFERKVESATPYVRLVEVAEDDTDPEKWGANWPQQYDGYQKTALPTRTRFGGHGGSEALPEQKIE
;
A
#
# COMPACT_ATOMS: atom_id res chain seq x y z
N MET A 1 -39.20 32.12 -39.41
CA MET A 1 -38.38 30.88 -39.57
C MET A 1 -36.97 30.97 -38.91
N SER A 2 -36.48 32.16 -38.55
CA SER A 2 -35.14 32.40 -37.98
C SER A 2 -34.99 32.01 -36.50
N GLU A 3 -35.98 32.29 -35.65
CA GLU A 3 -35.90 32.04 -34.20
C GLU A 3 -35.75 30.55 -33.85
N ARG A 4 -36.49 29.67 -34.53
CA ARG A 4 -36.41 28.22 -34.31
C ARG A 4 -35.02 27.64 -34.65
N ARG A 5 -34.31 28.24 -35.61
CA ARG A 5 -32.92 27.87 -35.96
C ARG A 5 -31.90 28.34 -34.91
N TRP A 6 -32.19 29.40 -34.17
CA TRP A 6 -31.31 29.90 -33.10
C TRP A 6 -31.43 29.05 -31.83
N ILE A 7 -32.66 28.68 -31.47
CA ILE A 7 -32.92 27.77 -30.35
C ILE A 7 -32.28 26.40 -30.60
N SER A 8 -32.38 25.84 -31.82
CA SER A 8 -31.76 24.56 -32.14
C SER A 8 -30.23 24.60 -32.13
N LYS A 9 -29.61 25.70 -32.60
CA LYS A 9 -28.15 25.89 -32.51
C LYS A 9 -27.68 25.98 -31.07
N ARG A 10 -28.39 26.73 -30.22
CA ARG A 10 -28.06 26.84 -28.78
C ARG A 10 -28.21 25.51 -28.07
N ALA A 11 -29.30 24.79 -28.34
CA ALA A 11 -29.53 23.45 -27.79
C ALA A 11 -28.40 22.48 -28.21
N PHE A 12 -28.00 22.51 -29.49
CA PHE A 12 -26.89 21.70 -29.98
C PHE A 12 -25.56 22.02 -29.28
N ILE A 13 -25.22 23.31 -29.13
CA ILE A 13 -24.00 23.73 -28.42
C ILE A 13 -24.03 23.25 -26.97
N VAL A 14 -25.16 23.42 -26.28
CA VAL A 14 -25.33 22.95 -24.89
C VAL A 14 -25.15 21.44 -24.81
N SER A 15 -25.74 20.66 -25.71
CA SER A 15 -25.55 19.21 -25.75
C SER A 15 -24.08 18.83 -25.94
N VAL A 16 -23.38 19.47 -26.88
CA VAL A 16 -21.93 19.23 -27.10
C VAL A 16 -21.12 19.52 -25.84
N VAL A 17 -21.40 20.65 -25.16
CA VAL A 17 -20.70 21.02 -23.92
C VAL A 17 -20.97 20.00 -22.81
N VAL A 18 -22.23 19.57 -22.65
CA VAL A 18 -22.59 18.56 -21.63
C VAL A 18 -21.88 17.23 -21.88
N PHE A 19 -21.85 16.74 -23.14
CA PHE A 19 -21.13 15.52 -23.48
C PHE A 19 -19.62 15.65 -23.30
N ALA A 20 -19.04 16.80 -23.67
CA ALA A 20 -17.62 17.06 -23.46
C ALA A 20 -17.25 17.05 -21.97
N LEU A 21 -18.05 17.72 -21.13
CA LEU A 21 -17.86 17.72 -19.68
C LEU A 21 -18.04 16.33 -19.07
N GLY A 22 -19.09 15.60 -19.47
CA GLY A 22 -19.31 14.23 -19.01
C GLY A 22 -18.14 13.30 -19.36
N THR A 23 -17.64 13.37 -20.58
CA THR A 23 -16.49 12.58 -21.03
C THR A 23 -15.22 12.95 -20.27
N ALA A 24 -14.97 14.25 -20.05
CA ALA A 24 -13.83 14.73 -19.28
C ALA A 24 -13.87 14.23 -17.82
N LEU A 25 -15.05 14.28 -17.18
CA LEU A 25 -15.23 13.78 -15.81
C LEU A 25 -14.98 12.27 -15.69
N VAL A 26 -15.52 11.47 -16.62
CA VAL A 26 -15.29 10.02 -16.64
C VAL A 26 -13.81 9.71 -16.87
N THR A 27 -13.16 10.44 -17.78
CA THR A 27 -11.72 10.25 -18.06
C THR A 27 -10.87 10.64 -16.84
N ALA A 28 -11.20 11.73 -16.16
CA ALA A 28 -10.50 12.15 -14.95
C ALA A 28 -10.63 11.10 -13.83
N LEU A 29 -11.82 10.53 -13.64
CA LEU A 29 -12.04 9.44 -12.69
C LEU A 29 -11.24 8.19 -13.07
N LEU A 30 -11.26 7.81 -14.35
CA LEU A 30 -10.50 6.68 -14.86
C LEU A 30 -9.00 6.86 -14.61
N MET A 31 -8.45 8.05 -14.86
CA MET A 31 -7.04 8.33 -14.59
C MET A 31 -6.71 8.27 -13.10
N ASN A 32 -7.58 8.78 -12.22
CA ASN A 32 -7.36 8.65 -10.78
C ASN A 32 -7.29 7.19 -10.32
N ILE A 33 -8.19 6.34 -10.84
CA ILE A 33 -8.20 4.90 -10.51
C ILE A 33 -6.95 4.22 -11.08
N PHE A 34 -6.58 4.55 -12.31
CA PHE A 34 -5.42 3.98 -12.98
C PHE A 34 -4.12 4.31 -12.25
N GLU A 35 -3.92 5.57 -11.86
CA GLU A 35 -2.75 6.01 -11.09
C GLU A 35 -2.60 5.22 -9.79
N ARG A 36 -3.67 5.12 -8.99
CA ARG A 36 -3.66 4.31 -7.75
C ARG A 36 -3.34 2.84 -8.01
N LYS A 37 -3.80 2.28 -9.13
CA LYS A 37 -3.47 0.89 -9.52
C LYS A 37 -2.00 0.75 -9.91
N VAL A 38 -1.45 1.71 -10.64
CA VAL A 38 -0.03 1.72 -11.03
C VAL A 38 0.85 1.84 -9.79
N GLU A 39 0.53 2.76 -8.88
CA GLU A 39 1.24 2.88 -7.59
C GLU A 39 1.23 1.57 -6.80
N SER A 40 0.09 0.86 -6.79
CA SER A 40 -0.02 -0.43 -6.09
C SER A 40 0.76 -1.57 -6.73
N ALA A 41 1.14 -1.46 -8.01
CA ALA A 41 1.88 -2.51 -8.71
C ALA A 41 3.33 -2.62 -8.22
N THR A 42 3.88 -1.55 -7.65
CA THR A 42 5.25 -1.52 -7.08
C THR A 42 5.19 -1.01 -5.64
N PRO A 43 4.74 -1.85 -4.68
CA PRO A 43 4.47 -1.40 -3.31
C PRO A 43 5.73 -1.08 -2.50
N TYR A 44 6.91 -1.54 -2.93
CA TYR A 44 8.18 -1.29 -2.24
C TYR A 44 9.32 -1.10 -3.24
N VAL A 45 10.31 -0.30 -2.83
CA VAL A 45 11.56 -0.12 -3.56
C VAL A 45 12.61 -1.00 -2.90
N ARG A 46 13.32 -1.81 -3.69
CA ARG A 46 14.47 -2.60 -3.23
C ARG A 46 15.76 -1.84 -3.54
N LEU A 47 16.52 -1.51 -2.51
CA LEU A 47 17.85 -0.89 -2.59
C LEU A 47 18.95 -1.93 -2.83
N VAL A 48 18.77 -3.11 -2.24
CA VAL A 48 19.66 -4.27 -2.39
C VAL A 48 18.87 -5.43 -2.95
N GLU A 49 19.45 -6.17 -3.90
CA GLU A 49 18.84 -7.40 -4.38
C GLU A 49 19.00 -8.50 -3.34
N VAL A 50 17.89 -9.14 -2.99
CA VAL A 50 17.83 -10.26 -2.06
C VAL A 50 17.34 -11.47 -2.84
N ALA A 51 18.21 -12.47 -2.97
CA ALA A 51 17.97 -13.73 -3.65
C ALA A 51 17.38 -14.78 -2.69
N GLU A 52 16.85 -15.87 -3.25
CA GLU A 52 16.20 -16.93 -2.46
C GLU A 52 17.17 -17.71 -1.55
N ASP A 53 18.46 -17.70 -1.85
CA ASP A 53 19.53 -18.36 -1.10
C ASP A 53 20.23 -17.43 -0.08
N ASP A 54 19.78 -16.18 0.05
CA ASP A 54 20.33 -15.25 1.04
C ASP A 54 19.88 -15.61 2.46
N THR A 55 20.83 -16.08 3.27
CA THR A 55 20.59 -16.44 4.68
C THR A 55 20.95 -15.33 5.68
N ASP A 56 21.63 -14.28 5.23
CA ASP A 56 22.02 -13.16 6.09
C ASP A 56 20.85 -12.18 6.29
N PRO A 57 20.30 -12.04 7.51
CA PRO A 57 19.18 -11.15 7.77
C PRO A 57 19.55 -9.66 7.67
N GLU A 58 20.83 -9.28 7.81
CA GLU A 58 21.26 -7.88 7.66
C GLU A 58 21.03 -7.37 6.23
N LYS A 59 21.22 -8.25 5.23
CA LYS A 59 20.97 -7.96 3.83
C LYS A 59 19.50 -7.62 3.55
N TRP A 60 18.57 -8.27 4.26
CA TRP A 60 17.14 -7.94 4.21
C TRP A 60 16.85 -6.58 4.87
N GLY A 61 17.55 -6.26 5.98
CA GLY A 61 17.36 -5.02 6.73
C GLY A 61 17.65 -3.75 5.92
N ALA A 62 18.51 -3.83 4.90
CA ALA A 62 18.76 -2.71 3.99
C ALA A 62 17.49 -2.26 3.21
N ASN A 63 16.61 -3.20 2.87
CA ASN A 63 15.34 -2.91 2.16
C ASN A 63 14.18 -2.63 3.13
N TRP A 64 14.17 -3.27 4.29
CA TRP A 64 13.05 -3.26 5.24
C TRP A 64 13.49 -2.94 6.67
N PRO A 65 13.99 -1.72 6.94
CA PRO A 65 14.62 -1.39 8.21
C PRO A 65 13.67 -1.47 9.41
N GLN A 66 12.38 -1.12 9.24
CA GLN A 66 11.39 -1.20 10.33
C GLN A 66 11.08 -2.65 10.72
N GLN A 67 11.00 -3.54 9.72
CA GLN A 67 10.77 -4.96 9.93
C GLN A 67 12.01 -5.62 10.55
N TYR A 68 13.21 -5.21 10.12
CA TYR A 68 14.46 -5.70 10.68
C TYR A 68 14.67 -5.26 12.13
N ASP A 69 14.35 -4.01 12.48
CA ASP A 69 14.34 -3.55 13.88
C ASP A 69 13.35 -4.37 14.74
N GLY A 70 12.16 -4.65 14.21
CA GLY A 70 11.20 -5.56 14.85
C GLY A 70 11.75 -6.98 15.05
N TYR A 71 12.44 -7.53 14.03
CA TYR A 71 13.12 -8.82 14.10
C TYR A 71 14.24 -8.83 15.16
N GLN A 72 15.09 -7.81 15.19
CA GLN A 72 16.15 -7.70 16.21
C GLN A 72 15.59 -7.69 17.63
N LYS A 73 14.40 -7.09 17.84
CA LYS A 73 13.72 -7.09 19.13
C LYS A 73 13.24 -8.47 19.58
N THR A 74 13.11 -9.47 18.71
CA THR A 74 12.75 -10.83 19.13
C THR A 74 13.88 -11.54 19.86
N ALA A 75 15.12 -11.08 19.71
CA ALA A 75 16.24 -11.57 20.50
C ALA A 75 16.15 -11.10 21.97
N LEU A 76 15.35 -10.08 22.25
CA LEU A 76 15.19 -9.56 23.61
C LEU A 76 14.32 -10.51 24.44
N PRO A 77 14.70 -10.78 25.69
CA PRO A 77 13.87 -11.55 26.59
C PRO A 77 12.60 -10.75 26.95
N THR A 78 11.47 -11.43 26.99
CA THR A 78 10.18 -10.85 27.39
C THR A 78 9.57 -11.69 28.49
N ARG A 79 8.98 -11.05 29.51
CA ARG A 79 8.39 -11.73 30.66
C ARG A 79 6.97 -11.25 30.92
N THR A 80 6.08 -12.19 31.18
CA THR A 80 4.72 -11.97 31.65
C THR A 80 4.48 -12.81 32.91
N ARG A 81 3.31 -12.65 33.54
CA ARG A 81 2.93 -13.42 34.74
C ARG A 81 2.91 -14.95 34.50
N PHE A 82 2.65 -15.40 33.27
CA PHE A 82 2.42 -16.81 32.95
C PHE A 82 3.25 -17.33 31.77
N GLY A 83 4.28 -16.60 31.33
CA GLY A 83 5.11 -17.00 30.20
C GLY A 83 6.02 -15.88 29.70
N GLY A 84 6.76 -16.14 28.63
CA GLY A 84 7.75 -15.22 28.07
C GLY A 84 8.60 -15.86 26.99
N HIS A 85 9.28 -15.04 26.19
CA HIS A 85 10.33 -15.49 25.27
C HIS A 85 11.68 -15.29 25.95
N GLY A 86 12.42 -16.36 26.22
CA GLY A 86 13.69 -16.30 26.96
C GLY A 86 14.21 -17.63 27.49
N GLY A 87 13.40 -18.70 27.47
CA GLY A 87 13.80 -20.05 27.87
C GLY A 87 12.92 -20.61 28.99
N SER A 88 13.52 -21.05 30.10
CA SER A 88 12.90 -21.75 31.24
C SER A 88 11.81 -20.96 31.98
N GLU A 89 11.51 -19.74 31.57
CA GLU A 89 10.58 -18.80 32.22
C GLU A 89 9.11 -19.20 32.10
N ALA A 90 8.79 -20.18 31.23
CA ALA A 90 7.49 -20.84 31.16
C ALA A 90 7.37 -22.05 32.12
N LEU A 91 8.47 -22.47 32.75
CA LEU A 91 8.47 -23.55 33.74
C LEU A 91 8.35 -22.93 35.15
N PRO A 92 7.48 -23.45 36.03
CA PRO A 92 7.46 -23.03 37.44
C PRO A 92 8.82 -23.31 38.09
N GLU A 93 9.24 -22.49 39.07
CA GLU A 93 10.53 -22.61 39.79
C GLU A 93 10.85 -24.05 40.23
N GLN A 94 9.83 -24.85 40.56
CA GLN A 94 9.96 -26.27 40.96
C GLN A 94 10.47 -27.22 39.85
N LYS A 95 10.50 -26.79 38.58
CA LYS A 95 10.91 -27.60 37.42
C LYS A 95 12.24 -27.16 36.79
N ILE A 96 12.94 -26.22 37.41
CA ILE A 96 14.20 -25.65 36.90
C ILE A 96 15.45 -26.40 37.44
N GLU A 97 15.27 -27.32 38.40
CA GLU A 97 16.31 -28.26 38.88
C GLU A 97 16.37 -29.56 38.06
#